data_AF-A0A9N7UN32-F1
#
_entry.id   AF-A0A9N7UN32-F1
#
_cell.length_a   1.000
_cell.length_b   1.000
_cell.length_c   1.000
_cell.angle_alpha   90.00
_cell.angle_beta   90.00
_cell.angle_gamma   90.00
#
_symmetry.space_group_name_H-M   'P 1'
#
loop_
_entity.id
_entity.type
_entity.pdbx_description
1 polymer ?
#
loop_
_entity_poly.entity_id
_entity_poly.type
_entity_poly.pdbx_seq_one_letter_code
_entity_poly.pdbx_strand_id
1 'polypeptide(L)'
;MDLPVADDNTVHFNSTLMALIRTALDIKIAKGAEGGVDKHQMDAELRKEMMAIWPNLSQKTLDLLVTPHKSATDLTVGKIYAAMMIMEYYRQSKIKRSQALRDEQNRTPLLFQRVEPPSPTQDGGPGLNNALPPPETTVNSL
;
A
#
# COMPACT_ATOMS: atom_id res chain seq x y z
N MET A 1 0.61 -2.01 -21.40
CA MET A 1 -0.80 -2.34 -21.06
C MET A 1 -1.40 -1.18 -20.28
N ASP A 2 -1.92 -0.19 -21.01
CA ASP A 2 -2.63 0.95 -20.44
C ASP A 2 -4.11 0.81 -20.82
N LEU A 3 -4.85 0.05 -20.03
CA LEU A 3 -6.29 -0.09 -20.22
C LEU A 3 -6.99 1.16 -19.68
N PRO A 4 -7.80 1.87 -20.49
CA PRO A 4 -8.54 3.03 -20.04
C PRO A 4 -9.62 2.63 -19.03
N VAL A 5 -9.89 3.52 -18.10
CA VAL A 5 -10.95 3.40 -17.11
C VAL A 5 -12.11 4.29 -17.54
N ALA A 6 -13.32 3.73 -17.57
CA ALA A 6 -14.54 4.46 -17.91
C ALA A 6 -14.99 5.36 -16.76
N ASP A 7 -15.95 6.26 -17.03
CA ASP A 7 -16.44 7.25 -16.06
C ASP A 7 -17.10 6.62 -14.81
N ASP A 8 -17.55 5.38 -14.92
CA ASP A 8 -18.10 4.59 -13.82
C ASP A 8 -17.01 3.86 -12.99
N ASN A 9 -15.74 4.17 -13.23
CA ASN A 9 -14.55 3.55 -12.64
C ASN A 9 -14.37 2.06 -12.99
N THR A 10 -15.00 1.57 -14.06
CA THR A 10 -14.83 0.20 -14.53
C THR A 10 -13.93 0.12 -15.76
N VAL A 11 -13.50 -1.10 -16.10
CA VAL A 11 -12.79 -1.38 -17.35
C VAL A 11 -13.69 -2.27 -18.21
N HIS A 12 -13.86 -1.91 -19.47
CA HIS A 12 -14.69 -2.70 -20.37
C HIS A 12 -14.06 -4.05 -20.72
N PHE A 13 -14.88 -5.10 -20.68
CA PHE A 13 -14.47 -6.46 -21.03
C PHE A 13 -13.90 -6.55 -22.45
N ASN A 14 -14.58 -5.98 -23.44
CA ASN A 14 -14.13 -6.03 -24.85
C ASN A 14 -12.78 -5.34 -25.06
N SER A 15 -12.54 -4.21 -24.38
CA SER A 15 -11.25 -3.52 -24.42
C SER A 15 -10.14 -4.39 -23.82
N THR A 16 -10.44 -5.05 -22.70
CA THR A 16 -9.50 -5.98 -22.04
C THR A 16 -9.20 -7.18 -22.92
N LEU A 17 -10.23 -7.82 -23.48
CA LEU A 17 -10.10 -8.95 -24.38
C LEU A 17 -9.26 -8.60 -25.60
N MET A 18 -9.54 -7.45 -26.23
CA MET A 18 -8.79 -7.00 -27.41
C MET A 18 -7.33 -6.72 -27.06
N ALA A 19 -7.04 -6.09 -25.91
CA ALA A 19 -5.67 -5.86 -25.46
C ALA A 19 -4.90 -7.17 -25.23
N LEU A 20 -5.55 -8.18 -24.65
CA LEU A 20 -4.95 -9.51 -24.45
C LEU A 20 -4.66 -10.21 -25.78
N ILE A 21 -5.63 -10.24 -26.70
CA ILE A 21 -5.46 -10.84 -28.04
C ILE A 21 -4.30 -10.15 -28.78
N ARG A 22 -4.29 -8.81 -28.79
CA ARG A 22 -3.24 -8.03 -29.44
C ARG A 22 -1.86 -8.34 -28.88
N THR A 23 -1.77 -8.47 -27.55
CA THR A 23 -0.51 -8.79 -26.84
C THR A 23 -0.04 -10.20 -27.13
N ALA A 24 -0.94 -11.18 -27.12
CA ALA A 24 -0.60 -12.59 -27.36
C ALA A 24 -0.16 -12.84 -28.82
N LEU A 25 -0.71 -12.10 -29.77
CA LEU A 25 -0.45 -12.26 -31.21
C LEU A 25 0.54 -11.24 -31.78
N ASP A 26 1.09 -10.34 -30.95
CA ASP A 26 1.98 -9.25 -31.36
C ASP A 26 1.40 -8.40 -32.51
N ILE A 27 0.08 -8.18 -32.50
CA ILE A 27 -0.61 -7.45 -33.58
C ILE A 27 -0.32 -5.95 -33.41
N LYS A 28 0.51 -5.41 -34.29
CA LYS A 28 0.79 -3.98 -34.37
C LYS A 28 1.18 -3.37 -33.02
N ILE A 29 1.94 -4.06 -32.18
CA ILE A 29 2.39 -3.48 -30.91
C ILE A 29 3.70 -2.72 -31.17
N ALA A 30 3.82 -1.49 -30.64
CA ALA A 30 5.11 -0.81 -30.60
C ALA A 30 6.05 -1.60 -29.68
N LYS A 31 7.11 -2.17 -30.26
CA LYS A 31 8.11 -2.95 -29.51
C LYS A 31 8.97 -2.00 -28.68
N GLY A 32 8.53 -1.69 -27.47
CA GLY A 32 9.29 -0.91 -26.48
C GLY A 32 8.44 0.07 -25.69
N ALA A 33 8.83 0.31 -24.44
CA ALA A 33 8.18 1.28 -23.54
C ALA A 33 8.50 2.75 -23.86
N GLU A 34 9.38 3.02 -24.83
CA GLU A 34 9.91 4.36 -25.12
C GLU A 34 9.28 5.03 -26.35
N GLY A 35 8.46 4.31 -27.13
CA GLY A 35 7.91 4.76 -28.41
C GLY A 35 6.49 5.31 -28.31
N GLY A 36 6.28 6.44 -27.63
CA GLY A 36 4.96 7.10 -27.56
C GLY A 36 4.39 7.49 -28.94
N VAL A 37 5.28 7.85 -29.88
CA VAL A 37 4.94 8.19 -31.27
C VAL A 37 4.60 6.94 -32.08
N ASP A 38 5.38 5.87 -31.93
CA ASP A 38 5.17 4.61 -32.66
C ASP A 38 3.86 3.95 -32.27
N LYS A 39 3.51 3.94 -30.98
CA LYS A 39 2.23 3.34 -30.51
C LYS A 39 1.02 3.98 -31.19
N HIS A 40 0.99 5.30 -31.32
CA HIS A 40 -0.12 6.00 -31.95
C HIS A 40 -0.27 5.65 -33.43
N GLN A 41 0.85 5.60 -34.16
CA GLN A 41 0.88 5.18 -35.55
C GLN A 41 0.34 3.75 -35.71
N MET A 42 0.80 2.82 -34.87
CA MET A 42 0.36 1.42 -34.94
C MET A 42 -1.14 1.26 -34.63
N ASP A 43 -1.68 2.03 -33.67
CA ASP A 43 -3.12 2.06 -33.35
C ASP A 43 -3.95 2.63 -34.50
N ALA A 44 -3.47 3.68 -35.16
CA ALA A 44 -4.13 4.28 -36.32
C ALA A 44 -4.20 3.30 -37.50
N GLU A 45 -3.11 2.58 -37.77
CA GLU A 45 -3.10 1.57 -38.83
C GLU A 45 -3.96 0.36 -38.51
N LEU A 46 -4.01 -0.07 -37.24
CA LEU A 46 -4.92 -1.14 -36.82
C LEU A 46 -6.37 -0.73 -37.06
N ARG A 47 -6.73 0.51 -36.72
CA ARG A 47 -8.08 1.04 -36.97
C ARG A 47 -8.43 1.03 -38.46
N LYS A 48 -7.50 1.45 -39.31
CA LYS A 48 -7.68 1.43 -40.77
C LYS A 48 -7.94 0.01 -41.30
N GLU A 49 -7.18 -0.97 -40.83
CA GLU A 49 -7.38 -2.37 -41.21
C GLU A 49 -8.70 -2.93 -40.70
N MET A 50 -9.07 -2.65 -39.45
CA MET A 50 -10.35 -3.08 -38.89
C MET A 50 -11.53 -2.50 -39.68
N MET A 51 -11.47 -1.23 -40.09
CA MET A 51 -12.51 -0.62 -40.92
C MET A 51 -12.53 -1.19 -42.35
N ALA A 52 -11.39 -1.64 -42.88
CA ALA A 52 -11.34 -2.29 -44.19
C ALA A 52 -11.98 -3.70 -44.16
N ILE A 53 -11.78 -4.46 -43.09
CA ILE A 53 -12.35 -5.82 -42.93
C ILE A 53 -13.83 -5.75 -42.53
N TRP A 54 -14.19 -4.81 -41.65
CA TRP A 54 -15.56 -4.61 -41.17
C TRP A 54 -16.03 -3.19 -41.47
N PRO A 55 -16.45 -2.88 -42.71
CA PRO A 55 -16.86 -1.53 -43.11
C PRO A 55 -18.10 -0.99 -42.36
N ASN A 56 -18.93 -1.89 -41.83
CA ASN A 56 -20.13 -1.54 -41.05
C ASN A 56 -19.86 -1.47 -39.54
N LEU A 57 -18.61 -1.60 -39.10
CA LEU A 57 -18.26 -1.49 -37.68
C LEU A 57 -18.49 -0.06 -37.21
N SER A 58 -19.33 0.11 -36.19
CA SER A 58 -19.59 1.44 -35.62
C SER A 58 -18.33 2.04 -35.01
N GLN A 59 -18.20 3.37 -35.06
CA GLN A 59 -17.09 4.08 -34.43
C GLN A 59 -17.00 3.81 -32.92
N LYS A 60 -18.14 3.71 -32.24
CA LYS A 60 -18.19 3.39 -30.81
C LYS A 60 -17.56 2.02 -30.50
N THR A 61 -17.84 1.02 -31.33
CA THR A 61 -17.24 -0.31 -31.18
C THR A 61 -15.74 -0.28 -31.50
N LEU A 62 -15.35 0.48 -32.52
CA LEU A 62 -13.94 0.65 -32.88
C LEU A 62 -13.15 1.32 -31.75
N ASP A 63 -13.70 2.38 -31.14
CA ASP A 63 -13.11 3.06 -29.99
C ASP A 63 -12.99 2.16 -28.75
N LEU A 64 -13.91 1.22 -28.59
CA LEU A 64 -13.85 0.23 -27.51
C LEU A 64 -12.73 -0.79 -27.72
N LEU A 65 -12.49 -1.20 -28.97
CA LEU A 65 -11.49 -2.21 -29.32
C LEU A 65 -10.09 -1.61 -29.42
N VAL A 66 -9.98 -0.40 -29.96
CA VAL A 66 -8.73 0.35 -30.09
C VAL A 66 -9.00 1.74 -29.56
N THR A 67 -8.68 1.98 -28.29
CA THR A 67 -8.96 3.25 -27.65
C THR A 67 -8.23 4.39 -28.36
N PRO A 68 -8.94 5.44 -28.82
CA PRO A 68 -8.27 6.59 -29.38
C PRO A 68 -7.44 7.24 -28.28
N HIS A 69 -6.23 7.69 -28.62
CA HIS A 69 -5.41 8.46 -27.71
C HIS A 69 -6.09 9.82 -27.45
N LYS A 70 -6.89 9.90 -26.40
CA LYS A 70 -7.35 11.17 -25.84
C LYS A 70 -6.46 11.55 -24.66
N SER A 71 -6.60 12.82 -24.31
CA SER A 71 -5.90 13.65 -23.32
C SER A 71 -4.94 12.97 -22.31
N ALA A 72 -3.86 13.67 -21.96
CA ALA A 72 -2.93 13.27 -20.89
C ALA A 72 -3.62 12.94 -19.53
N THR A 73 -4.84 13.44 -19.33
CA THR A 73 -5.70 13.23 -18.16
C THR A 73 -6.41 11.88 -18.12
N ASP A 74 -6.37 11.08 -19.18
CA ASP A 74 -7.10 9.80 -19.22
C ASP A 74 -6.58 8.84 -18.15
N LEU A 75 -7.49 8.36 -17.30
CA LEU A 75 -7.16 7.45 -16.21
C LEU A 75 -6.96 6.03 -16.78
N THR A 76 -5.87 5.39 -16.38
CA THR A 76 -5.56 4.01 -16.77
C THR A 76 -5.35 3.16 -15.53
N VAL A 77 -5.59 1.85 -15.65
CA VAL A 77 -5.36 0.89 -14.55
C VAL A 77 -3.93 1.00 -14.01
N GLY A 78 -2.94 1.19 -14.90
CA GLY A 78 -1.54 1.36 -14.52
C GLY A 78 -1.30 2.61 -13.66
N LYS A 79 -1.90 3.76 -14.02
CA LYS A 79 -1.82 5.00 -13.24
C LYS A 79 -2.47 4.85 -11.85
N ILE A 80 -3.63 4.20 -11.77
CA ILE A 80 -4.30 3.92 -10.49
C ILE A 80 -3.41 3.04 -9.61
N TYR A 81 -2.89 1.95 -10.17
CA TYR A 81 -2.06 1.01 -9.43
C TYR A 81 -0.78 1.67 -8.91
N ALA A 82 -0.12 2.49 -9.73
CA ALA A 82 1.05 3.25 -9.30
C ALA A 82 0.72 4.21 -8.14
N ALA A 83 -0.38 4.95 -8.23
CA ALA A 83 -0.82 5.85 -7.16
C ALA A 83 -1.10 5.09 -5.85
N MET A 84 -1.76 3.93 -5.93
CA MET A 84 -2.01 3.06 -4.78
C MET A 84 -0.70 2.57 -4.14
N MET A 85 0.26 2.11 -4.94
CA MET A 85 1.57 1.67 -4.43
C MET A 85 2.31 2.79 -3.69
N ILE A 86 2.34 4.00 -4.27
CA ILE A 86 2.98 5.16 -3.65
C ILE A 86 2.30 5.49 -2.32
N MET A 87 0.96 5.53 -2.31
CA MET A 87 0.18 5.85 -1.11
C MET A 87 0.37 4.80 0.00
N GLU A 88 0.33 3.52 -0.34
CA GLU A 88 0.49 2.41 0.59
C GLU A 88 1.91 2.41 1.20
N TYR A 89 2.93 2.61 0.36
CA TYR A 89 4.31 2.73 0.83
C TYR A 89 4.50 3.90 1.80
N TYR A 90 3.90 5.06 1.48
CA TYR A 90 3.94 6.23 2.35
C TYR A 90 3.26 5.98 3.71
N ARG A 91 2.11 5.29 3.72
CA ARG A 91 1.40 4.92 4.95
C ARG A 91 2.25 4.02 5.84
N GLN A 92 2.86 2.97 5.28
CA GLN A 92 3.72 2.05 6.02
C GLN A 92 4.96 2.76 6.60
N SER A 93 5.54 3.68 5.83
CA SER A 93 6.71 4.46 6.26
C SER A 93 6.41 5.31 7.50
N LYS A 94 5.22 5.92 7.59
CA LYS A 94 4.80 6.68 8.79
C LYS A 94 4.65 5.81 10.03
N ILE A 95 4.07 4.62 9.88
CA ILE A 95 3.88 3.67 11.00
C ILE A 95 5.23 3.19 11.52
N LYS A 96 6.15 2.81 10.62
CA LYS A 96 7.50 2.39 11.00
C LYS A 96 8.26 3.50 11.73
N ARG A 97 8.15 4.74 11.26
CA ARG A 97 8.78 5.90 11.90
C ARG A 97 8.20 6.19 13.30
N SER A 98 6.89 6.07 13.48
CA SER A 98 6.27 6.30 14.81
C SER A 98 6.60 5.18 15.79
N GLN A 99 6.70 3.93 15.33
CA GLN A 99 7.15 2.80 16.15
C GLN A 99 8.61 2.96 16.57
N ALA A 100 9.50 3.30 15.65
CA ALA A 100 10.92 3.55 15.96
C ALA A 100 11.09 4.65 17.04
N LEU A 101 10.32 5.74 16.96
CA LEU A 101 10.32 6.80 17.98
C LEU A 101 9.84 6.31 19.36
N ARG A 102 8.84 5.41 19.39
CA ARG A 102 8.36 4.81 20.65
C ARG A 102 9.38 3.85 21.25
N ASP A 103 10.01 3.03 20.41
CA ASP A 103 11.04 2.08 20.85
C ASP A 103 12.28 2.83 21.36
N GLU A 104 12.63 3.98 20.77
CA GLU A 104 13.73 4.83 21.23
C GLU A 104 13.42 5.50 22.58
N GLN A 105 12.20 6.00 22.79
CA GLN A 105 11.75 6.48 24.11
C GLN A 105 11.77 5.38 25.18
N ASN A 106 11.44 4.14 24.82
CA ASN A 106 11.45 3.01 25.75
C ASN A 106 12.89 2.50 26.02
N ARG A 107 13.84 2.81 25.13
CA ARG A 107 15.27 2.45 25.27
C ARG A 107 16.12 3.46 26.00
N THR A 108 15.69 4.71 26.16
CA THR A 108 16.29 5.59 27.16
C THR A 108 16.02 5.00 28.55
N PRO A 109 17.02 4.43 29.25
CA PRO A 109 16.81 4.01 30.61
C PRO A 109 16.51 5.27 31.42
N LEU A 110 15.69 5.11 32.45
CA LEU A 110 15.51 6.07 33.54
C LEU A 110 16.86 6.37 34.18
N LEU A 111 17.70 7.19 33.53
CA LEU A 111 19.05 7.57 33.99
C LEU A 111 19.00 8.50 35.23
N PHE A 112 17.80 8.75 35.73
CA PHE A 112 17.53 9.36 37.02
C PHE A 112 16.50 8.56 37.81
N GLN A 113 16.71 7.25 37.99
CA GLN A 113 16.16 6.64 39.20
C GLN A 113 16.95 7.23 40.37
N ARG A 114 16.40 8.31 40.95
CA ARG A 114 16.96 9.01 42.10
C ARG A 114 17.06 7.99 43.24
N VAL A 115 18.27 7.50 43.49
CA VAL A 115 18.59 6.73 44.69
C VAL A 115 18.41 7.70 45.86
N GLU A 116 17.35 7.49 46.63
CA GLU A 116 17.14 8.21 47.87
C GLU A 116 18.17 7.69 48.89
N PRO A 117 19.04 8.54 49.46
CA PRO A 117 20.06 8.10 50.40
C PRO A 117 19.40 7.61 51.71
N PRO A 118 19.90 6.53 52.33
CA PRO A 118 19.39 6.08 53.61
C PRO A 118 19.65 7.15 54.69
N SER A 119 18.59 7.53 55.40
CA SER A 119 18.63 8.46 56.53
C SER A 119 19.59 7.95 57.62
N PRO A 120 20.40 8.83 58.25
CA PRO A 120 21.28 8.42 59.33
C PRO A 120 20.44 8.05 60.55
N THR A 121 20.47 6.77 60.93
CA THR A 121 19.94 6.27 62.20
C THR A 121 20.74 6.87 63.36
N GLN A 122 20.07 7.70 64.14
CA GLN A 122 20.55 8.19 65.42
C GLN A 122 20.26 7.11 66.49
N ASP A 123 21.34 6.48 66.94
CA ASP A 123 21.69 6.11 68.32
C ASP A 123 20.63 5.55 69.29
N GLY A 124 20.96 4.42 69.95
CA GLY A 124 20.51 4.14 71.32
C GLY A 124 19.89 2.76 71.62
N GLY A 125 20.70 1.84 72.17
CA GLY A 125 20.28 0.94 73.27
C GLY A 125 20.11 -0.57 72.97
N PRO A 126 20.78 -1.49 73.72
CA PRO A 126 20.59 -2.93 73.59
C PRO A 126 19.48 -3.43 74.52
N GLY A 127 18.48 -4.12 73.98
CA GLY A 127 17.40 -4.73 74.75
C GLY A 127 17.07 -6.11 74.19
N LEU A 128 17.34 -7.15 74.98
CA LEU A 128 16.87 -8.51 74.78
C LEU A 128 15.36 -8.54 74.53
N ASN A 129 14.88 -9.43 73.65
CA ASN A 129 13.92 -10.48 74.01
C ASN A 129 13.37 -11.21 72.76
N ASN A 130 13.77 -12.48 72.66
CA ASN A 130 12.94 -13.67 72.41
C ASN A 130 11.81 -13.68 71.36
N ALA A 131 11.86 -14.80 70.58
CA ALA A 131 10.77 -15.74 70.28
C ALA A 131 10.10 -15.69 68.88
N LEU A 132 10.37 -16.76 68.11
CA LEU A 132 9.48 -17.47 67.14
C LEU A 132 8.19 -17.95 67.88
N PRO A 133 7.07 -18.40 67.24
CA PRO A 133 6.86 -18.82 65.83
C PRO A 133 5.47 -18.42 65.18
N PRO A 134 5.13 -18.88 63.94
CA PRO A 134 3.80 -18.71 63.28
C PRO A 134 2.82 -19.84 63.77
N PRO A 135 1.56 -20.10 63.28
CA PRO A 135 0.95 -19.88 61.95
C PRO A 135 -0.60 -19.59 61.87
N GLU A 136 -1.07 -19.52 60.62
CA GLU A 136 -2.41 -19.72 60.03
C GLU A 136 -3.67 -19.91 60.89
N THR A 137 -4.79 -19.29 60.48
CA THR A 137 -6.00 -20.05 60.07
C THR A 137 -7.02 -19.22 59.28
N THR A 138 -7.47 -19.82 58.19
CA THR A 138 -8.71 -19.62 57.43
C THR A 138 -9.94 -19.47 58.32
N VAL A 139 -10.85 -18.53 58.00
CA VAL A 139 -12.31 -18.74 58.14
C VAL A 139 -13.03 -18.05 56.99
N ASN A 140 -13.73 -18.88 56.21
CA ASN A 140 -14.69 -18.53 55.17
C ASN A 140 -16.05 -18.09 55.76
N SER A 141 -16.95 -17.68 54.86
CA SER A 141 -18.43 -17.67 54.96
C SER A 141 -19.04 -16.36 55.49
N LEU A 142 -20.04 -15.75 54.85
CA LEU A 142 -21.00 -16.17 53.82
C LEU A 142 -21.26 -15.05 52.80
#